data_AF-A0AAV2SW06-F1
#
_entry.id   AF-A0AAV2SW06-F1
#
_cell.length_a   1.000
_cell.length_b   1.000
_cell.length_c   1.000
_cell.angle_alpha   90.00
_cell.angle_beta   90.00
_cell.angle_gamma   90.00
#
_symmetry.space_group_name_H-M   'P 1'
#
loop_
_entity.id
_entity.type
_entity.pdbx_description
1 polymer ?
#
loop_
_entity_poly.entity_id
_entity_poly.type
_entity_poly.pdbx_seq_one_letter_code
_entity_poly.pdbx_strand_id
1 'polypeptide(L)'
;GFINEQVLGDSIQDHHWLNPHAQDMHFEIIAGGTKKGGDLLVDSSEYTYTRHRPGYWRCSKRGSTNCNAKVYESQGRFVKESEHNHPHEQGLKTAAIAKAVSAMLYGNQQNLGY
;
A
#
# COMPACT_ATOMS: atom_id res chain seq x y z
N GLY A 1 -20.36 36.95 47.80
CA GLY A 1 -20.42 37.42 46.40
C GLY A 1 -19.72 36.41 45.53
N PHE A 2 -20.18 36.21 44.30
CA PHE A 2 -19.62 35.27 43.32
C PHE A 2 -18.41 35.89 42.59
N ILE A 3 -17.44 35.04 42.18
CA ILE A 3 -16.48 35.21 41.06
C ILE A 3 -15.55 36.47 41.10
N ASN A 4 -14.46 36.68 40.35
CA ASN A 4 -13.51 35.89 39.53
C ASN A 4 -12.19 36.75 39.46
N GLU A 5 -10.99 36.35 39.02
CA GLU A 5 -10.37 35.11 38.50
C GLU A 5 -8.83 35.31 38.47
N GLN A 6 -8.04 34.32 38.00
CA GLN A 6 -6.59 34.46 37.86
C GLN A 6 -6.22 35.04 36.49
N VAL A 7 -5.52 36.18 36.46
CA VAL A 7 -5.05 36.79 35.21
C VAL A 7 -3.75 36.13 34.73
N LEU A 8 -3.92 35.12 33.89
CA LEU A 8 -3.14 34.82 32.68
C LEU A 8 -1.64 35.18 32.71
N GLY A 9 -0.83 34.22 33.16
CA GLY A 9 0.52 34.00 32.65
C GLY A 9 0.55 32.84 31.66
N ASP A 10 1.59 32.79 30.83
CA ASP A 10 1.86 31.81 29.76
C ASP A 10 0.94 31.82 28.52
N SER A 11 1.52 32.24 27.40
CA SER A 11 0.84 32.34 26.10
C SER A 11 0.95 31.04 25.31
N ILE A 12 -0.22 30.49 24.98
CA ILE A 12 -0.49 29.57 23.86
C ILE A 12 0.34 28.27 23.82
N GLN A 13 -0.31 27.19 24.24
CA GLN A 13 0.11 25.81 23.97
C GLN A 13 -0.04 25.51 22.47
N ASP A 14 1.07 25.35 21.74
CA ASP A 14 1.06 24.80 20.38
C ASP A 14 0.73 23.30 20.41
N HIS A 15 -0.58 22.98 20.45
CA HIS A 15 -1.13 21.63 20.31
C HIS A 15 -0.92 21.08 18.90
N HIS A 16 0.33 20.76 18.54
CA HIS A 16 0.70 20.20 17.24
C HIS A 16 0.37 18.69 17.13
N TRP A 17 -0.77 18.25 17.67
CA TRP A 17 -1.15 16.84 17.79
C TRP A 17 -2.63 16.59 17.45
N LEU A 18 -3.12 17.06 16.30
CA LEU A 18 -4.30 16.50 15.60
C LEU A 18 -4.30 16.88 14.11
N ASN A 19 -3.46 16.23 13.30
CA ASN A 19 -3.74 16.08 11.86
C ASN A 19 -4.15 14.62 11.57
N PRO A 20 -5.43 14.24 11.76
CA PRO A 20 -5.92 12.90 11.48
C PRO A 20 -6.00 12.55 9.99
N HIS A 21 -5.55 13.44 9.10
CA HIS A 21 -5.58 13.25 7.64
C HIS A 21 -4.20 13.01 7.01
N ALA A 22 -3.13 12.97 7.80
CA ALA A 22 -1.88 12.34 7.38
C ALA A 22 -2.04 10.82 7.37
N GLN A 23 -2.83 10.29 6.42
CA GLN A 23 -3.00 8.87 6.22
C GLN A 23 -1.65 8.27 5.82
N ASP A 24 -1.08 7.45 6.70
CA ASP A 24 0.17 6.73 6.45
C ASP A 24 -0.06 5.69 5.34
N MET A 25 0.23 6.10 4.10
CA MET A 25 0.02 5.29 2.90
C MET A 25 1.07 4.19 2.84
N HIS A 26 0.82 3.13 3.58
CA HIS A 26 1.66 1.94 3.63
C HIS A 26 1.51 1.10 2.35
N PHE A 27 2.55 0.32 2.07
CA PHE A 27 2.62 -0.59 0.94
C PHE A 27 3.09 -1.97 1.39
N GLU A 28 2.53 -3.02 0.81
CA GLU A 28 2.86 -4.42 1.10
C GLU A 28 3.21 -5.16 -0.20
N ILE A 29 4.31 -5.93 -0.19
CA ILE A 29 4.66 -6.83 -1.29
C ILE A 29 4.13 -8.23 -0.99
N ILE A 30 3.24 -8.73 -1.84
CA ILE A 30 2.81 -10.12 -1.88
C ILE A 30 3.70 -10.86 -2.89
N ALA A 31 4.70 -11.57 -2.38
CA ALA A 31 5.57 -12.43 -3.19
C ALA A 31 4.72 -13.48 -3.93
N GLY A 32 4.91 -13.59 -5.25
CA GLY A 32 4.11 -14.49 -6.09
C GLY A 32 2.62 -14.15 -6.27
N GLY A 33 2.17 -12.98 -5.80
CA GLY A 33 0.74 -12.59 -5.79
C GLY A 33 0.13 -12.34 -7.17
N THR A 34 0.91 -12.16 -8.23
CA THR A 34 0.37 -11.97 -9.59
C THR A 34 -0.09 -13.28 -10.23
N LYS A 35 -0.95 -13.20 -11.26
CA LYS A 35 -1.43 -14.37 -12.03
C LYS A 35 -0.30 -15.30 -12.52
N LYS A 36 0.87 -14.73 -12.87
CA LYS A 36 2.06 -15.44 -13.40
C LYS A 36 3.13 -15.76 -12.34
N GLY A 37 2.85 -15.58 -11.04
CA GLY A 37 3.79 -15.93 -9.96
C GLY A 37 4.93 -14.93 -9.72
N GLY A 38 4.87 -13.74 -10.31
CA GLY A 38 5.69 -12.59 -9.89
C GLY A 38 5.03 -11.79 -8.77
N ASP A 39 5.79 -10.88 -8.16
CA ASP A 39 5.35 -10.06 -7.03
C ASP A 39 4.24 -9.06 -7.37
N LEU A 40 3.35 -8.84 -6.40
CA LEU A 40 2.31 -7.83 -6.44
C LEU A 40 2.51 -6.85 -5.28
N LEU A 41 2.62 -5.55 -5.57
CA LEU A 41 2.58 -4.49 -4.56
C LEU A 41 1.13 -4.07 -4.34
N VAL A 42 0.73 -3.88 -3.10
CA VAL A 42 -0.62 -3.41 -2.71
C VAL A 42 -0.47 -2.20 -1.80
N ASP A 43 -1.23 -1.12 -2.06
CA ASP A 43 -1.30 0.04 -1.16
C ASP A 43 -2.46 -0.05 -0.16
N SER A 44 -2.43 0.84 0.85
CA SER A 44 -3.46 0.97 1.89
C SER A 44 -4.87 1.30 1.34
N SER A 45 -4.99 1.65 0.07
CA SER A 45 -6.25 1.95 -0.63
C SER A 45 -6.71 0.80 -1.54
N GLU A 46 -6.19 -0.42 -1.33
CA GLU A 46 -6.43 -1.62 -2.13
C GLU A 46 -6.04 -1.53 -3.62
N TYR A 47 -5.29 -0.51 -4.04
CA TYR A 47 -4.75 -0.51 -5.40
C TYR A 47 -3.57 -1.46 -5.49
N THR A 48 -3.48 -2.16 -6.63
CA THR A 48 -2.41 -3.11 -6.89
C THR A 48 -1.52 -2.66 -8.03
N TYR A 49 -0.23 -2.98 -7.91
CA TYR A 49 0.81 -2.63 -8.86
C TYR A 49 1.65 -3.87 -9.19
N THR A 50 1.98 -4.00 -10.47
CA THR A 50 2.91 -5.03 -10.98
C THR A 50 4.32 -4.46 -11.08
N ARG A 51 5.32 -5.24 -10.68
CA ARG A 51 6.73 -4.89 -10.89
C ARG A 51 7.01 -4.83 -12.39
N HIS A 52 7.55 -3.72 -12.90
CA HIS A 52 7.90 -3.56 -14.31
C HIS A 52 9.42 -3.63 -14.54
N ARG A 53 10.19 -3.08 -13.60
CA ARG A 53 11.65 -3.24 -13.46
C ARG A 53 11.99 -3.09 -11.97
N PRO A 54 13.21 -3.45 -11.51
CA PRO A 54 13.61 -3.21 -10.12
C PRO A 54 13.38 -1.74 -9.73
N GLY A 55 12.89 -1.49 -8.52
CA GLY A 55 12.59 -0.13 -8.04
C GLY A 55 11.35 0.54 -8.68
N TYR A 56 10.61 -0.10 -9.59
CA TYR A 56 9.53 0.55 -10.34
C TYR A 56 8.32 -0.34 -10.60
N TRP A 57 7.18 0.13 -10.09
CA TRP A 57 5.90 -0.55 -10.06
C TRP A 57 4.86 0.27 -10.82
N ARG A 58 3.99 -0.40 -11.58
CA ARG A 58 2.92 0.22 -12.38
C ARG A 58 1.57 -0.40 -12.03
N CYS A 59 0.49 0.38 -12.08
CA CYS A 59 -0.86 -0.12 -11.83
C CYS A 59 -1.16 -1.41 -12.60
N SER A 60 -1.65 -2.44 -11.91
CA SER A 60 -2.02 -3.74 -12.50
C SER A 60 -3.12 -3.63 -13.55
N LYS A 61 -4.02 -2.65 -13.42
CA LYS A 61 -5.16 -2.41 -14.32
C LYS A 61 -4.80 -1.55 -15.54
N ARG A 62 -3.54 -1.08 -15.67
CA ARG A 62 -3.11 -0.19 -16.79
C ARG A 62 -3.51 -0.70 -18.18
N GLY A 63 -3.45 -2.01 -18.44
CA GLY A 63 -3.85 -2.59 -19.73
C GLY A 63 -5.35 -2.55 -20.03
N SER A 64 -6.21 -2.36 -19.02
CA SER A 64 -7.67 -2.29 -19.18
C SER A 64 -8.25 -0.89 -18.94
N THR A 65 -7.58 -0.04 -18.15
CA THR A 65 -8.07 1.31 -17.78
C THR A 65 -7.18 2.45 -18.28
N ASN A 66 -6.08 2.15 -18.99
CA ASN A 66 -5.03 3.11 -19.35
C ASN A 66 -4.44 3.89 -18.14
N CYS A 67 -4.58 3.35 -16.93
CA CYS A 67 -4.11 3.97 -15.70
C CYS A 67 -2.59 4.20 -15.71
N ASN A 68 -2.19 5.45 -15.46
CA ASN A 68 -0.79 5.86 -15.42
C ASN A 68 -0.19 5.90 -14.01
N ALA A 69 -0.92 5.46 -12.98
CA ALA A 69 -0.42 5.35 -11.61
C ALA A 69 0.83 4.45 -11.52
N LYS A 70 1.85 4.97 -10.85
CA LYS A 70 3.15 4.32 -10.63
C LYS A 70 3.60 4.53 -9.19
N VAL A 71 4.42 3.60 -8.73
CA VAL A 71 5.13 3.68 -7.45
C VAL A 71 6.60 3.36 -7.69
N TYR A 72 7.49 4.19 -7.14
CA TYR A 72 8.92 3.92 -7.09
C TYR A 72 9.29 3.38 -5.71
N GLU A 73 10.24 2.47 -5.70
CA GLU A 73 10.83 1.89 -4.50
C GLU A 73 12.28 2.36 -4.44
N SER A 74 12.62 3.13 -3.40
CA SER A 74 13.96 3.69 -3.19
C SER A 74 14.33 3.54 -1.71
N GLN A 75 15.46 2.90 -1.43
CA GLN A 75 16.00 2.72 -0.07
C GLN A 75 14.96 2.13 0.92
N GLY A 76 14.14 1.18 0.47
CA GLY A 76 13.09 0.54 1.28
C GLY A 76 11.84 1.40 1.50
N ARG A 77 11.71 2.56 0.85
CA ARG A 77 10.51 3.42 0.87
C ARG A 77 9.81 3.39 -0.49
N PHE A 78 8.48 3.44 -0.44
CA PHE A 78 7.63 3.49 -1.63
C PHE A 78 7.07 4.91 -1.81
N VAL A 79 7.13 5.43 -3.04
CA VAL A 79 6.69 6.79 -3.39
C VAL A 79 5.78 6.73 -4.61
N LYS A 80 4.53 7.20 -4.47
CA LYS A 80 3.52 7.25 -5.55
C LYS A 80 3.75 8.49 -6.40
N GLU A 81 3.85 8.32 -7.72
CA GLU A 81 4.08 9.42 -8.68
C GLU A 81 2.77 9.97 -9.27
N SER A 82 1.71 9.17 -9.32
CA SER A 82 0.47 9.54 -10.00
C SER A 82 -0.74 8.81 -9.43
N GLU A 83 -1.90 9.45 -9.54
CA GLU A 83 -3.18 8.94 -9.05
C GLU A 83 -3.83 7.92 -10.01
N HIS A 84 -4.82 7.18 -9.49
CA HIS A 84 -5.59 6.22 -10.27
C HIS A 84 -6.78 6.89 -10.95
N ASN A 85 -7.03 6.51 -12.22
CA ASN A 85 -8.18 6.95 -13.00
C ASN A 85 -9.36 5.95 -12.97
N HIS A 86 -9.38 5.06 -11.97
CA HIS A 86 -10.35 3.98 -11.83
C HIS A 86 -10.57 3.67 -10.35
N PRO A 87 -11.73 3.12 -9.94
CA PRO A 87 -11.96 2.70 -8.55
C PRO A 87 -11.03 1.55 -8.14
N HIS A 88 -10.83 1.38 -6.84
CA HIS A 88 -10.24 0.17 -6.27
C HIS A 88 -11.15 -1.05 -6.49
N GLU A 89 -10.58 -2.25 -6.39
CA GLU A 89 -11.31 -3.52 -6.57
C GLU A 89 -11.11 -4.36 -5.31
N GLN A 90 -12.18 -4.50 -4.53
CA GLN A 90 -12.12 -5.11 -3.19
C GLN A 90 -11.69 -6.57 -3.25
N GLY A 91 -10.94 -7.01 -2.23
CA GLY A 91 -10.56 -8.41 -2.06
C GLY A 91 -9.41 -8.87 -2.99
N LEU A 92 -8.87 -7.99 -3.85
CA LEU A 92 -7.67 -8.27 -4.63
C LEU A 92 -6.49 -8.71 -3.76
N LYS A 93 -6.30 -8.06 -2.60
CA LYS A 93 -5.27 -8.42 -1.61
C LYS A 93 -5.45 -9.85 -1.12
N THR A 94 -6.66 -10.19 -0.66
CA THR A 94 -7.01 -11.53 -0.15
C THR A 94 -6.82 -12.61 -1.22
N ALA A 95 -7.24 -12.36 -2.46
CA ALA A 95 -7.05 -13.29 -3.57
C ALA A 95 -5.56 -13.51 -3.92
N ALA A 96 -4.76 -12.43 -3.89
CA ALA A 96 -3.32 -12.52 -4.13
C ALA A 96 -2.58 -13.28 -3.00
N ILE A 97 -2.93 -13.04 -1.73
CA ILE A 97 -2.40 -13.79 -0.58
C ILE A 97 -2.78 -15.28 -0.69
N ALA A 98 -4.06 -15.60 -0.92
CA ALA A 98 -4.51 -16.98 -1.06
C ALA A 98 -3.80 -17.73 -2.20
N LYS A 99 -3.55 -17.06 -3.32
CA LYS A 99 -2.76 -17.59 -4.44
C LYS A 99 -1.29 -17.82 -4.05
N ALA A 100 -0.66 -16.85 -3.38
CA ALA A 100 0.73 -16.96 -2.93
C ALA A 100 0.90 -18.13 -1.95
N VAL A 101 0.04 -18.24 -0.94
CA VAL A 101 0.01 -19.35 0.02
C VAL A 101 -0.19 -20.69 -0.69
N SER A 102 -1.14 -20.78 -1.63
CA SER A 102 -1.35 -22.00 -2.43
C SER A 102 -0.08 -22.39 -3.21
N ALA A 103 0.59 -21.42 -3.83
CA ALA A 103 1.82 -21.67 -4.58
C ALA A 103 2.97 -22.16 -3.67
N MET A 104 3.09 -21.64 -2.45
CA MET A 104 4.09 -22.11 -1.47
C MET A 104 3.82 -23.55 -1.03
N LEU A 105 2.56 -23.89 -0.74
CA LEU A 105 2.17 -25.23 -0.28
C LEU A 105 2.35 -26.28 -1.38
N TYR A 106 1.81 -26.04 -2.58
CA TYR A 106 1.83 -27.03 -3.66
C TYR A 106 3.13 -27.02 -4.48
N GLY A 107 3.86 -25.89 -4.54
CA GLY A 107 5.14 -25.80 -5.24
C GLY A 107 6.26 -26.61 -4.56
N ASN A 108 6.20 -26.75 -3.23
CA ASN A 108 7.18 -27.51 -2.47
C ASN A 108 7.06 -29.04 -2.67
N GLN A 109 5.93 -29.52 -3.19
CA GLN A 109 5.70 -30.96 -3.44
C GLN A 109 6.33 -31.48 -4.75
N GLN A 110 6.97 -30.62 -5.57
CA GLN A 110 7.54 -31.00 -6.87
C GLN A 110 9.06 -31.27 -6.85
N ASN A 111 9.68 -31.34 -5.67
CA ASN A 111 11.13 -31.62 -5.48
C ASN A 111 11.42 -32.96 -4.74
N LEU A 112 10.56 -33.96 -4.90
CA LEU A 112 10.74 -35.31 -4.31
C LEU A 112 10.67 -36.47 -5.33
N GLY A 113 10.84 -36.18 -6.62
CA GLY A 113 11.58 -37.05 -7.55
C GLY A 113 12.91 -36.35 -7.84
N TYR A 114 14.05 -37.03 -7.92
CA TYR A 114 14.28 -38.43 -8.32
C TYR A 114 15.34 -39.09 -7.43
#